data_AF-A0A8C3UZ39-F1
#
_entry.id   AF-A0A8C3UZ39-F1
#
_cell.length_a   1.000
_cell.length_b   1.000
_cell.length_c   1.000
_cell.angle_alpha   90.00
_cell.angle_beta   90.00
_cell.angle_gamma   90.00
#
_symmetry.space_group_name_H-M   'P 1'
#
loop_
_entity.id
_entity.type
_entity.pdbx_description
1 polymer ?
#
loop_
_entity_poly.entity_id
_entity_poly.type
_entity_poly.pdbx_seq_one_letter_code
_entity_poly.pdbx_strand_id
1 'polypeptide(L)'
;MAELTDAELRKELLALGYRPGPITATTRKVYIKKLGCLRAEVAAARLRRRTRRRKRRRKWGGRPRPAGGRRERAAGRPGGTPGAGGAVGVWSCTPTVPVPPLMCVLVPVCALQFCQAKQKDVTMAVLQELYNYLSVQAGNFECGNPENLKSKCIWVSEAQDHVLNVTGTSTRKFKAALDWILNSNKDLGIRLKGRDMSEPVSSVEEVFCLESVHPQMGLGCRFRRAVVTAIMNLFLFFWSLITLWGILLYLRYRWRKMEEEEQAMYEMVKKIIAVVQDHYKEWERNLERYPYVGIFHVRDSLIPPQSRKKMKRVWERAVDFLASNESRIQTESHRVAGEDMLVWRWTQPSYLSDSEH
;
A
#
# COMPACT_ATOMS: atom_id res chain seq x y z
N MET A 1 -7.80 15.51 35.60
CA MET A 1 -7.35 16.67 34.80
C MET A 1 -6.30 17.37 35.61
N ALA A 2 -5.07 17.55 35.09
CA ALA A 2 -4.02 18.25 35.83
C ALA A 2 -4.52 19.65 36.21
N GLU A 3 -4.50 19.99 37.50
CA GLU A 3 -4.86 21.34 37.97
C GLU A 3 -3.74 22.30 37.58
N LEU A 4 -3.94 23.07 36.49
CA LEU A 4 -3.00 24.12 36.11
C LEU A 4 -3.02 25.24 37.16
N THR A 5 -1.85 25.71 37.57
CA THR A 5 -1.71 26.89 38.42
C THR A 5 -2.07 28.17 37.64
N ASP A 6 -2.45 29.25 38.33
CA ASP A 6 -2.87 30.50 37.67
C ASP A 6 -1.77 31.11 36.79
N ALA A 7 -0.51 30.96 37.18
CA ALA A 7 0.64 31.42 36.41
C ALA A 7 0.79 30.65 35.08
N GLU A 8 0.57 29.33 35.10
CA GLU A 8 0.62 28.48 33.92
C GLU A 8 -0.58 28.75 33.00
N LEU A 9 -1.78 28.93 33.56
CA LEU A 9 -2.98 29.29 32.82
C LEU A 9 -2.78 30.61 32.05
N ARG A 10 -2.16 31.62 32.69
CA ARG A 10 -1.83 32.90 32.05
C ARG A 10 -0.83 32.73 30.91
N LYS A 11 0.24 31.96 31.12
CA LYS A 11 1.30 31.72 30.14
C LYS A 11 0.76 31.02 28.89
N GLU A 12 -0.10 30.02 29.08
CA GLU A 12 -0.75 29.27 27.99
C GLU A 12 -1.73 30.13 27.19
N LEU A 13 -2.53 30.96 27.85
CA LEU A 13 -3.42 31.90 27.17
C LEU A 13 -2.64 32.93 26.33
N LEU A 14 -1.54 33.47 26.88
CA LEU A 14 -0.66 34.39 26.17
C LEU A 14 0.01 33.73 24.95
N ALA A 15 0.45 32.48 25.07
CA ALA A 15 1.04 31.72 23.96
C ALA A 15 0.05 31.51 22.80
N LEU A 16 -1.25 31.46 23.10
CA LEU A 16 -2.34 31.36 22.11
C LEU A 16 -2.84 32.74 21.63
N GLY A 17 -2.18 33.83 22.02
CA GLY A 17 -2.48 35.19 21.57
C GLY A 17 -3.59 35.89 22.37
N TYR A 18 -4.03 35.32 23.50
CA TYR A 18 -5.04 35.92 24.37
C TYR A 18 -4.39 36.58 25.59
N ARG A 19 -4.70 37.86 25.85
CA ARG A 19 -4.20 38.59 27.03
C ARG A 19 -5.25 38.57 28.14
N PRO A 20 -5.16 37.68 29.14
CA PRO A 20 -6.11 37.65 30.25
C PRO A 20 -5.88 38.82 31.22
N GLY A 21 -6.96 39.29 31.84
CA GLY A 21 -6.92 40.20 33.00
C GLY A 21 -6.46 39.48 34.28
N PRO A 22 -6.71 40.06 35.47
CA PRO A 22 -6.34 39.41 36.74
C PRO A 22 -7.06 38.05 36.87
N ILE A 23 -6.27 36.99 37.13
CA ILE A 23 -6.79 35.64 37.33
C ILE A 23 -7.02 35.46 38.84
N THR A 24 -8.29 35.42 39.22
CA THR A 24 -8.77 35.21 40.60
C THR A 24 -9.63 33.95 40.64
N ALA A 25 -9.94 33.44 41.85
CA ALA A 25 -10.71 32.20 42.02
C ALA A 25 -12.06 32.21 41.26
N THR A 26 -12.70 33.37 41.13
CA THR A 26 -13.99 33.55 40.43
C THR A 26 -13.85 33.53 38.90
N THR A 27 -12.74 34.02 38.36
CA THR A 27 -12.49 34.11 36.91
C THR A 27 -11.74 32.91 36.34
N ARG A 28 -11.07 32.13 37.20
CA ARG A 28 -10.27 30.95 36.83
C ARG A 28 -11.05 29.96 35.95
N LYS A 29 -12.30 29.62 36.31
CA LYS A 29 -13.14 28.67 35.54
C LYS A 29 -13.43 29.17 34.12
N VAL A 30 -13.63 30.46 33.94
CA VAL A 30 -13.88 31.09 32.62
C VAL A 30 -12.63 30.98 31.74
N TYR A 31 -11.46 31.26 32.30
CA TYR A 31 -10.19 31.19 31.59
C TYR A 31 -9.78 29.76 31.22
N ILE A 32 -10.05 28.77 32.08
CA ILE A 32 -9.82 27.35 31.76
C ILE A 32 -10.70 26.92 30.57
N LYS A 33 -11.98 27.29 30.57
CA LYS A 33 -12.89 26.99 29.45
C LYS A 33 -12.42 27.67 28.16
N LYS A 34 -11.96 28.93 28.25
CA LYS A 34 -11.40 29.68 27.12
C LYS A 34 -10.13 29.03 26.56
N LEU A 35 -9.23 28.58 27.43
CA LEU A 35 -8.03 27.84 27.04
C LEU A 35 -8.38 26.56 26.27
N GLY A 36 -9.38 25.81 26.74
CA GLY A 36 -9.90 24.63 26.04
C GLY A 36 -10.39 24.93 24.63
N CYS A 37 -11.20 25.99 24.47
CA CYS A 37 -11.68 26.43 23.15
C CYS A 37 -10.52 26.81 22.21
N LEU A 38 -9.55 27.61 22.69
CA LEU A 38 -8.42 28.06 21.87
C LEU A 38 -7.53 26.88 21.43
N ARG A 39 -7.29 25.90 22.31
CA ARG A 39 -6.55 24.68 21.96
C ARG A 39 -7.28 23.85 20.89
N ALA A 40 -8.61 23.73 20.98
CA ALA A 40 -9.41 23.02 19.98
C ALA A 40 -9.38 23.71 18.61
N GLU A 41 -9.44 25.04 18.58
CA GLU A 41 -9.35 25.83 17.35
C GLU A 41 -7.99 25.66 16.65
N VAL A 42 -6.90 25.74 17.42
CA VAL A 42 -5.54 25.50 16.91
C VAL A 42 -5.38 24.06 16.40
N ALA A 43 -5.94 23.06 17.08
CA ALA A 43 -5.94 21.68 16.64
C ALA A 43 -6.70 21.49 15.31
N ALA A 44 -7.89 22.10 15.18
CA ALA A 44 -8.68 22.07 13.96
C ALA A 44 -7.96 22.77 12.79
N ALA A 45 -7.31 23.91 13.04
CA ALA A 45 -6.50 24.62 12.04
C ALA A 45 -5.29 23.78 11.57
N ARG A 46 -4.61 23.06 12.49
CA ARG A 46 -3.53 22.13 12.15
C ARG A 46 -4.01 20.97 11.30
N LEU A 47 -5.18 20.40 11.61
CA LEU A 47 -5.77 19.31 10.82
C LEU A 47 -6.14 19.79 9.40
N ARG A 48 -6.76 20.96 9.27
CA ARG A 48 -7.07 21.60 7.97
C ARG A 48 -5.82 21.87 7.13
N ARG A 49 -4.71 22.29 7.76
CA ARG A 49 -3.41 22.46 7.06
C ARG A 49 -2.82 21.11 6.61
N ARG A 50 -2.91 20.06 7.44
CA ARG A 50 -2.46 18.70 7.09
C ARG A 50 -3.26 18.11 5.94
N THR A 51 -4.58 18.23 5.94
CA THR A 51 -5.44 17.73 4.85
C THR A 51 -5.20 18.50 3.54
N ARG A 52 -5.04 19.82 3.58
CA ARG A 52 -4.62 20.62 2.41
C ARG A 52 -3.26 20.19 1.86
N ARG A 53 -2.25 19.96 2.72
CA ARG A 53 -0.94 19.43 2.32
C ARG A 53 -1.04 18.03 1.70
N ARG A 54 -1.86 17.13 2.26
CA ARG A 54 -2.07 15.77 1.74
C ARG A 54 -2.79 15.77 0.39
N LYS A 55 -3.80 16.63 0.21
CA LYS A 55 -4.47 16.85 -1.10
C LYS A 55 -3.49 17.39 -2.15
N ARG A 56 -2.65 18.37 -1.81
CA ARG A 56 -1.59 18.87 -2.71
C ARG A 56 -0.58 17.79 -3.09
N ARG A 57 -0.13 16.96 -2.14
CA ARG A 57 0.78 15.83 -2.41
C ARG A 57 0.16 14.78 -3.34
N ARG A 58 -1.11 14.41 -3.13
CA ARG A 58 -1.81 13.47 -4.03
C ARG A 58 -1.99 14.04 -5.45
N LYS A 59 -2.23 15.35 -5.59
CA LYS A 59 -2.38 16.01 -6.89
C LYS A 59 -1.08 16.02 -7.73
N TRP A 60 0.09 15.97 -7.10
CA TRP A 60 1.40 15.98 -7.77
C TRP A 60 2.12 14.62 -7.81
N GLY A 61 1.59 13.60 -7.14
CA GLY A 61 2.16 12.23 -7.13
C GLY A 61 1.79 11.36 -8.32
N GLY A 62 1.20 11.93 -9.38
CA GLY A 62 0.72 11.20 -10.56
C GLY A 62 1.02 11.87 -11.91
N ARG A 63 1.94 12.84 -11.98
CA ARG A 63 2.43 13.37 -13.27
C ARG A 63 3.84 12.83 -13.54
N PRO A 64 4.11 12.23 -14.72
CA PRO A 64 5.47 12.02 -15.19
C PRO A 64 6.16 13.39 -15.33
N ARG A 65 7.44 13.47 -14.93
CA ARG A 65 8.29 14.64 -15.16
C ARG A 65 8.37 14.93 -16.66
N PRO A 66 8.04 16.14 -17.14
CA PRO A 66 8.57 16.63 -18.41
C PRO A 66 10.03 17.04 -18.20
N ALA A 67 10.88 16.63 -19.13
CA ALA A 67 12.27 17.07 -19.21
C ALA A 67 12.34 18.55 -19.64
N GLY A 68 13.29 19.29 -19.05
CA GLY A 68 14.04 20.40 -19.63
C GLY A 68 13.28 21.60 -20.21
N GLY A 69 13.33 22.74 -19.50
CA GLY A 69 12.99 24.05 -20.05
C GLY A 69 13.52 25.19 -19.19
N ARG A 70 14.64 25.77 -19.62
CA ARG A 70 15.32 26.96 -19.07
C ARG A 70 14.53 28.23 -19.41
N ARG A 71 14.45 29.18 -18.46
CA ARG A 71 14.16 30.64 -18.52
C ARG A 71 13.19 31.01 -17.38
N GLU A 72 13.27 32.12 -16.67
CA GLU A 72 14.13 33.31 -16.68
C GLU A 72 13.89 33.98 -15.32
N ARG A 73 14.91 34.69 -14.80
CA ARG A 73 14.74 35.56 -13.64
C ARG A 73 14.00 36.82 -14.10
N ALA A 74 12.92 37.18 -13.40
CA ALA A 74 12.40 38.53 -13.43
C ALA A 74 12.10 38.96 -11.99
N ALA A 75 12.77 40.03 -11.58
CA ALA A 75 12.59 40.75 -10.34
C ALA A 75 11.27 41.53 -10.35
N GLY A 76 10.72 41.80 -9.17
CA GLY A 76 9.58 42.69 -8.99
C GLY A 76 9.07 42.73 -7.55
N ARG A 77 9.68 43.59 -6.72
CA ARG A 77 9.03 44.20 -5.54
C ARG A 77 7.88 45.10 -6.04
N PRO A 78 6.77 45.22 -5.29
CA PRO A 78 6.65 46.28 -4.26
C PRO A 78 5.96 45.74 -2.99
N GLY A 79 6.06 46.29 -1.78
CA GLY A 79 6.24 47.68 -1.37
C GLY A 79 4.86 48.36 -1.22
N GLY A 80 4.22 48.27 -0.06
CA GLY A 80 2.99 49.03 0.21
C GLY A 80 2.14 48.55 1.39
N THR A 81 2.42 49.06 2.59
CA THR A 81 1.39 49.36 3.61
C THR A 81 0.91 50.79 3.36
N PRO A 82 -0.37 51.13 3.64
CA PRO A 82 -0.68 51.69 4.96
C PRO A 82 -2.03 51.22 5.53
N GLY A 83 -2.22 51.43 6.83
CA GLY A 83 -3.42 51.04 7.58
C GLY A 83 -4.53 52.09 7.64
N ALA A 84 -5.71 51.61 8.01
CA ALA A 84 -6.82 52.27 8.71
C ALA A 84 -7.76 51.10 9.12
N GLY A 85 -8.14 50.86 10.38
CA GLY A 85 -8.86 51.76 11.26
C GLY A 85 -10.36 51.55 11.04
N GLY A 86 -11.06 50.85 11.94
CA GLY A 86 -12.54 50.82 11.91
C GLY A 86 -13.24 49.58 12.48
N ALA A 87 -13.65 49.72 13.75
CA ALA A 87 -14.87 49.18 14.37
C ALA A 87 -15.16 47.66 14.33
N VAL A 88 -14.96 47.06 15.50
CA VAL A 88 -15.55 45.78 15.92
C VAL A 88 -17.04 46.00 16.18
N GLY A 89 -17.91 45.47 15.31
CA GLY A 89 -19.35 45.38 15.55
C GLY A 89 -19.73 43.95 15.94
N VAL A 90 -20.03 43.74 17.22
CA VAL A 90 -20.58 42.49 17.75
C VAL A 90 -22.05 42.40 17.35
N TRP A 91 -22.45 41.34 16.65
CA TRP A 91 -23.87 41.05 16.39
C TRP A 91 -24.33 39.96 17.35
N SER A 92 -24.96 40.40 18.44
CA SER A 92 -25.74 39.55 19.33
C SER A 92 -27.20 39.67 18.90
N CYS A 93 -27.86 38.55 18.60
CA CYS A 93 -29.31 38.52 18.41
C CYS A 93 -29.95 37.85 19.62
N THR A 94 -30.81 38.59 20.33
CA THR A 94 -31.78 38.06 21.31
C THR A 94 -33.18 38.38 20.81
N PRO A 95 -34.13 37.42 20.77
CA PRO A 95 -35.48 37.68 20.29
C PRO A 95 -36.46 37.74 21.46
N THR A 96 -37.20 38.84 21.64
CA THR A 96 -38.43 38.79 22.43
C THR A 96 -39.40 39.97 22.22
N VAL A 97 -40.64 39.61 21.86
CA VAL A 97 -41.96 40.25 22.14
C VAL A 97 -42.57 41.19 21.04
N PRO A 98 -43.90 41.13 20.79
CA PRO A 98 -44.56 41.49 19.52
C PRO A 98 -45.34 42.83 19.56
N VAL A 99 -45.71 43.33 18.38
CA VAL A 99 -46.42 44.60 18.16
C VAL A 99 -47.81 44.36 17.53
N PRO A 100 -48.90 45.02 18.01
CA PRO A 100 -50.14 45.21 17.26
C PRO A 100 -50.23 46.63 16.63
N PRO A 101 -51.18 46.86 15.70
CA PRO A 101 -50.90 47.48 14.42
C PRO A 101 -51.24 48.97 14.39
N LEU A 102 -50.34 49.78 13.82
CA LEU A 102 -50.65 50.94 12.97
C LEU A 102 -49.33 51.50 12.43
N MET A 103 -49.35 51.93 11.17
CA MET A 103 -48.27 52.50 10.38
C MET A 103 -47.32 51.53 9.69
N CYS A 104 -47.80 51.06 8.54
CA CYS A 104 -46.98 50.78 7.38
C CYS A 104 -46.23 52.04 6.92
N VAL A 105 -44.99 52.28 7.35
CA VAL A 105 -43.94 52.89 6.50
C VAL A 105 -42.57 52.45 7.05
N LEU A 106 -41.71 51.91 6.17
CA LEU A 106 -40.36 51.34 6.42
C LEU A 106 -40.40 49.99 7.18
N VAL A 107 -40.12 48.82 6.60
CA VAL A 107 -38.82 48.38 6.04
C VAL A 107 -39.03 47.15 5.11
N PRO A 108 -38.62 47.17 3.82
CA PRO A 108 -38.78 46.04 2.89
C PRO A 108 -37.66 44.98 2.97
N VAL A 109 -36.66 45.14 3.85
CA VAL A 109 -35.46 44.27 3.86
C VAL A 109 -35.70 42.94 4.58
N CYS A 110 -36.57 42.90 5.58
CA CYS A 110 -36.82 41.69 6.37
C CYS A 110 -37.72 40.67 5.64
N ALA A 111 -38.71 41.15 4.87
CA ALA A 111 -39.54 40.29 4.01
C ALA A 111 -38.73 39.64 2.88
N LEU A 112 -37.76 40.37 2.30
CA LEU A 112 -36.87 39.83 1.28
C LEU A 112 -35.94 38.74 1.84
N GLN A 113 -35.39 38.93 3.04
CA GLN A 113 -34.56 37.95 3.73
C GLN A 113 -35.34 36.67 4.08
N PHE A 114 -36.58 36.79 4.57
CA PHE A 114 -37.43 35.65 4.90
C PHE A 114 -37.88 34.88 3.65
N CYS A 115 -38.25 35.58 2.56
CA CYS A 115 -38.52 34.96 1.26
C CYS A 115 -37.28 34.28 0.68
N GLN A 116 -36.09 34.89 0.80
CA GLN A 116 -34.84 34.31 0.34
C GLN A 116 -34.42 33.09 1.18
N ALA A 117 -34.70 33.08 2.48
CA ALA A 117 -34.50 31.93 3.35
C ALA A 117 -35.42 30.77 2.97
N LYS A 118 -36.73 31.03 2.86
CA LYS A 118 -37.72 30.01 2.46
C LYS A 118 -37.46 29.45 1.06
N GLN A 119 -36.97 30.28 0.13
CA GLN A 119 -36.61 29.83 -1.22
C GLN A 119 -35.31 29.02 -1.23
N LYS A 120 -34.34 29.37 -0.39
CA LYS A 120 -33.14 28.53 -0.16
C LYS A 120 -33.54 27.18 0.44
N ASP A 121 -34.49 27.13 1.37
CA ASP A 121 -34.96 25.87 1.98
C ASP A 121 -35.60 24.95 0.94
N VAL A 122 -36.46 25.50 0.06
CA VAL A 122 -37.06 24.74 -1.05
C VAL A 122 -36.00 24.26 -2.05
N THR A 123 -34.99 25.08 -2.34
CA THR A 123 -33.89 24.69 -3.24
C THR A 123 -33.05 23.57 -2.64
N MET A 124 -32.74 23.66 -1.34
CA MET A 124 -31.98 22.63 -0.63
C MET A 124 -32.76 21.32 -0.51
N ALA A 125 -34.09 21.37 -0.34
CA ALA A 125 -34.93 20.17 -0.35
C ALA A 125 -34.90 19.44 -1.71
N VAL A 126 -35.02 20.18 -2.82
CA VAL A 126 -34.90 19.63 -4.18
C VAL A 126 -33.52 19.01 -4.42
N LEU A 127 -32.45 19.70 -3.99
CA LEU A 127 -31.08 19.20 -4.12
C LEU A 127 -30.80 17.97 -3.27
N GLN A 128 -31.37 17.90 -2.07
CA GLN A 128 -31.23 16.77 -1.18
C GLN A 128 -31.89 15.52 -1.79
N GLU A 129 -33.10 15.66 -2.32
CA GLU A 129 -33.80 14.54 -2.95
C GLU A 129 -33.08 14.07 -4.22
N LEU A 130 -32.63 15.02 -5.04
CA LEU A 130 -31.81 14.72 -6.21
C LEU A 130 -30.52 13.98 -5.82
N TYR A 131 -29.82 14.45 -4.78
CA TYR A 131 -28.62 13.79 -4.28
C TYR A 131 -28.90 12.37 -3.79
N ASN A 132 -29.97 12.17 -3.02
CA ASN A 132 -30.35 10.86 -2.51
C ASN A 132 -30.58 9.87 -3.65
N TYR A 133 -31.41 10.24 -4.62
CA TYR A 133 -31.70 9.43 -5.80
C TYR A 133 -30.43 9.07 -6.59
N LEU A 134 -29.60 10.08 -6.94
CA LEU A 134 -28.36 9.86 -7.68
C LEU A 134 -27.34 9.01 -6.90
N SER A 135 -27.32 9.13 -5.57
CA SER A 135 -26.37 8.39 -4.71
C SER A 135 -26.73 6.90 -4.61
N VAL A 136 -28.02 6.57 -4.56
CA VAL A 136 -28.52 5.19 -4.56
C VAL A 136 -28.27 4.53 -5.92
N GLN A 137 -28.59 5.22 -7.00
CA GLN A 137 -28.40 4.69 -8.35
C GLN A 137 -26.92 4.43 -8.68
N ALA A 138 -26.02 5.35 -8.31
CA ALA A 138 -24.59 5.11 -8.43
C ALA A 138 -24.10 3.95 -7.54
N GLY A 139 -24.71 3.76 -6.36
CA GLY A 139 -24.46 2.62 -5.49
C GLY A 139 -24.86 1.29 -6.13
N ASN A 140 -26.05 1.23 -6.73
CA ASN A 140 -26.55 0.04 -7.43
C ASN A 140 -25.66 -0.35 -8.63
N PHE A 141 -25.18 0.65 -9.38
CA PHE A 141 -24.23 0.44 -10.47
C PHE A 141 -22.92 -0.20 -9.99
N GLU A 142 -22.31 0.30 -8.91
CA GLU A 142 -21.08 -0.29 -8.36
C GLU A 142 -21.27 -1.70 -7.77
N CYS A 143 -22.52 -2.07 -7.48
CA CYS A 143 -22.88 -3.34 -6.83
C CYS A 143 -23.23 -4.48 -7.80
N GLY A 144 -23.11 -4.26 -9.12
CA GLY A 144 -23.36 -5.28 -10.13
C GLY A 144 -24.57 -4.99 -11.04
N ASN A 145 -25.06 -3.75 -11.04
CA ASN A 145 -26.03 -3.23 -12.01
C ASN A 145 -27.35 -4.03 -12.11
N PRO A 146 -28.16 -4.10 -11.04
CA PRO A 146 -29.44 -4.81 -11.06
C PRO A 146 -30.46 -4.23 -12.06
N GLU A 147 -30.31 -2.96 -12.46
CA GLU A 147 -31.24 -2.25 -13.34
C GLU A 147 -30.72 -2.04 -14.78
N ASN A 148 -29.64 -2.72 -15.18
CA ASN A 148 -29.06 -2.63 -16.53
C ASN A 148 -28.73 -1.19 -17.00
N LEU A 149 -28.30 -0.30 -16.08
CA LEU A 149 -27.83 1.03 -16.45
C LEU A 149 -26.62 0.90 -17.37
N LYS A 150 -26.70 1.52 -18.56
CA LYS A 150 -25.62 1.51 -19.56
C LYS A 150 -24.37 2.28 -19.10
N SER A 151 -24.54 3.23 -18.17
CA SER A 151 -23.43 4.05 -17.65
C SER A 151 -23.74 4.59 -16.26
N LYS A 152 -22.70 5.06 -15.57
CA LYS A 152 -22.80 5.75 -14.26
C LYS A 152 -23.54 7.10 -14.32
N CYS A 153 -23.83 7.59 -15.52
CA CYS A 153 -24.46 8.89 -15.75
C CYS A 153 -25.98 8.73 -15.94
N ILE A 154 -26.76 9.48 -15.17
CA ILE A 154 -28.23 9.50 -15.27
C ILE A 154 -28.66 10.71 -16.09
N TRP A 155 -29.64 10.53 -16.96
CA TRP A 155 -30.18 11.59 -17.82
C TRP A 155 -30.88 12.66 -16.98
N VAL A 156 -30.70 13.94 -17.34
CA VAL A 156 -31.33 15.04 -16.61
C VAL A 156 -32.85 14.94 -16.63
N SER A 157 -33.44 14.51 -17.74
CA SER A 157 -34.89 14.30 -17.86
C SER A 157 -35.41 13.27 -16.86
N GLU A 158 -34.74 12.13 -16.74
CA GLU A 158 -35.12 11.05 -15.84
C GLU A 158 -34.99 11.45 -14.37
N ALA A 159 -33.89 12.12 -14.02
CA ALA A 159 -33.69 12.66 -12.67
C ALA A 159 -34.70 13.77 -12.34
N GLN A 160 -35.04 14.61 -13.33
CA GLN A 160 -36.04 15.67 -13.17
C GLN A 160 -37.41 15.07 -12.88
N ASP A 161 -37.86 14.11 -13.66
CA ASP A 161 -39.18 13.49 -13.49
C ASP A 161 -39.32 12.84 -12.10
N HIS A 162 -38.28 12.14 -11.63
CA HIS A 162 -38.26 11.57 -10.27
C HIS A 162 -38.41 12.64 -9.17
N VAL A 163 -37.64 13.73 -9.26
CA VAL A 163 -37.65 14.78 -8.23
C VAL A 163 -38.96 15.58 -8.25
N LEU A 164 -39.55 15.81 -9.42
CA LEU A 164 -40.85 16.47 -9.55
C LEU A 164 -41.97 15.61 -8.95
N ASN A 165 -41.95 14.30 -9.17
CA ASN A 165 -42.92 13.36 -8.61
C ASN A 165 -42.86 13.28 -7.08
N VAL A 166 -41.67 13.26 -6.49
CA VAL A 166 -41.49 13.13 -5.03
C VAL A 166 -41.74 14.46 -4.30
N THR A 167 -41.23 15.57 -4.85
CA THR A 167 -41.24 16.87 -4.15
C THR A 167 -42.48 17.72 -4.49
N GLY A 168 -43.23 17.39 -5.54
CA GLY A 168 -44.35 18.19 -6.04
C GLY A 168 -43.94 19.61 -6.48
N THR A 169 -42.67 19.82 -6.86
CA THR A 169 -42.14 21.13 -7.24
C THR A 169 -42.30 21.38 -8.74
N SER A 170 -42.09 22.63 -9.19
CA SER A 170 -42.16 22.98 -10.61
C SER A 170 -40.80 22.86 -11.28
N THR A 171 -40.79 22.59 -12.59
CA THR A 171 -39.58 22.53 -13.44
C THR A 171 -38.68 23.75 -13.29
N ARG A 172 -39.26 24.94 -13.06
CA ARG A 172 -38.51 26.18 -12.83
C ARG A 172 -37.65 26.13 -11.57
N LYS A 173 -38.14 25.51 -10.48
CA LYS A 173 -37.40 25.37 -9.22
C LYS A 173 -36.25 24.37 -9.36
N PHE A 174 -36.47 23.29 -10.13
CA PHE A 174 -35.42 22.33 -10.46
C PHE A 174 -34.29 22.98 -11.28
N LYS A 175 -34.62 23.73 -12.35
CA LYS A 175 -33.62 24.49 -13.13
C LYS A 175 -32.87 25.52 -12.29
N ALA A 176 -33.57 26.24 -11.41
CA ALA A 176 -32.95 27.18 -10.47
C ALA A 176 -32.00 26.49 -9.47
N ALA A 177 -32.30 25.24 -9.09
CA ALA A 177 -31.42 24.44 -8.25
C ALA A 177 -30.15 23.98 -9.00
N LEU A 178 -30.27 23.61 -10.27
CA LEU A 178 -29.11 23.29 -11.12
C LEU A 178 -28.23 24.52 -11.37
N ASP A 179 -28.84 25.67 -11.66
CA ASP A 179 -28.15 26.95 -11.82
C ASP A 179 -27.41 27.35 -10.52
N TRP A 180 -28.03 27.10 -9.37
CA TRP A 180 -27.37 27.31 -8.08
C TRP A 180 -26.15 26.41 -7.89
N ILE A 181 -26.17 25.15 -8.36
CA ILE A 181 -24.99 24.27 -8.30
C ILE A 181 -23.88 24.81 -9.21
N LEU A 182 -24.19 25.25 -10.43
CA LEU A 182 -23.21 25.81 -11.38
C LEU A 182 -22.51 27.05 -10.80
N ASN A 183 -23.29 27.92 -10.14
CA ASN A 183 -22.80 29.18 -9.58
C ASN A 183 -22.17 29.03 -8.17
N SER A 184 -22.36 27.88 -7.51
CA SER A 184 -21.87 27.64 -6.15
C SER A 184 -20.59 26.82 -6.16
N ASN A 185 -19.49 27.36 -5.62
CA ASN A 185 -18.21 26.67 -5.47
C ASN A 185 -18.22 25.63 -4.32
N LYS A 186 -19.35 24.97 -4.09
CA LYS A 186 -19.55 23.97 -3.03
C LYS A 186 -19.71 22.59 -3.65
N ASP A 187 -18.91 21.64 -3.17
CA ASP A 187 -19.03 20.23 -3.52
C ASP A 187 -20.32 19.63 -2.90
N LEU A 188 -21.45 19.74 -3.59
CA LEU A 188 -22.72 19.12 -3.18
C LEU A 188 -22.77 17.62 -3.46
N GLY A 189 -21.68 17.06 -4.00
CA GLY A 189 -21.59 15.64 -4.36
C GLY A 189 -22.36 15.27 -5.63
N ILE A 190 -22.87 16.26 -6.39
CA ILE A 190 -23.49 16.09 -7.70
C ILE A 190 -22.54 16.69 -8.75
N ARG A 191 -22.13 15.90 -9.74
CA ARG A 191 -21.39 16.34 -10.93
C ARG A 191 -22.35 16.51 -12.09
N LEU A 192 -22.35 17.71 -12.66
CA LEU A 192 -23.04 18.06 -13.89
C LEU A 192 -22.07 17.79 -15.05
N LYS A 193 -22.51 17.05 -16.06
CA LYS A 193 -21.72 16.78 -17.26
C LYS A 193 -22.47 17.25 -18.50
N GLY A 194 -21.72 17.90 -19.38
CA GLY A 194 -22.21 18.31 -20.70
C GLY A 194 -22.23 17.15 -21.68
N ARG A 195 -22.68 17.45 -22.90
CA ARG A 195 -22.66 16.51 -24.05
C ARG A 195 -21.22 16.07 -24.38
N ASP A 196 -20.24 16.94 -24.12
CA ASP A 196 -18.81 16.64 -24.25
C ASP A 196 -18.14 16.55 -22.87
N MET A 197 -17.41 15.46 -22.61
CA MET A 197 -16.79 15.15 -21.31
C MET A 197 -15.66 16.11 -20.87
N SER A 198 -15.25 17.04 -21.73
CA SER A 198 -13.99 17.80 -21.58
C SER A 198 -14.16 19.28 -21.26
N GLU A 199 -15.38 19.83 -21.37
CA GLU A 199 -15.63 21.26 -21.14
C GLU A 199 -16.52 21.52 -19.91
N PRO A 200 -16.20 22.54 -19.10
CA PRO A 200 -17.04 22.94 -17.99
C PRO A 200 -18.35 23.56 -18.52
N VAL A 201 -19.47 22.98 -18.10
CA VAL A 201 -20.81 23.42 -18.49
C VAL A 201 -21.05 24.85 -17.99
N SER A 202 -21.45 25.75 -18.90
CA SER A 202 -21.66 27.16 -18.61
C SER A 202 -23.14 27.55 -18.44
N SER A 203 -24.06 26.70 -18.93
CA SER A 203 -25.52 26.90 -18.85
C SER A 203 -26.28 25.62 -18.47
N VAL A 204 -27.47 25.76 -17.88
CA VAL A 204 -28.28 24.61 -17.41
C VAL A 204 -28.76 23.72 -18.57
N GLU A 205 -28.91 24.31 -19.76
CA GLU A 205 -29.38 23.65 -20.99
C GLU A 205 -28.32 22.75 -21.62
N GLU A 206 -27.03 22.98 -21.33
CA GLU A 206 -25.92 22.14 -21.77
C GLU A 206 -25.71 20.91 -20.88
N VAL A 207 -26.37 20.85 -19.72
CA VAL A 207 -26.28 19.70 -18.80
C VAL A 207 -27.01 18.51 -19.41
N PHE A 208 -26.26 17.48 -19.77
CA PHE A 208 -26.78 16.28 -20.40
C PHE A 208 -26.99 15.15 -19.39
N CYS A 209 -26.08 15.03 -18.41
CA CYS A 209 -26.17 14.00 -17.39
C CYS A 209 -25.66 14.42 -16.01
N LEU A 210 -26.21 13.74 -15.00
CA LEU A 210 -25.93 13.94 -13.59
C LEU A 210 -25.23 12.71 -13.03
N GLU A 211 -24.17 12.92 -12.25
CA GLU A 211 -23.41 11.84 -11.62
C GLU A 211 -23.19 12.16 -10.14
N SER A 212 -23.50 11.22 -9.23
CA SER A 212 -23.12 11.39 -7.83
C SER A 212 -21.63 11.07 -7.62
N VAL A 213 -20.95 11.92 -6.85
CA VAL A 213 -19.55 11.72 -6.42
C VAL A 213 -19.46 10.65 -5.33
N HIS A 214 -20.53 10.50 -4.54
CA HIS A 214 -20.59 9.61 -3.39
C HIS A 214 -21.69 8.56 -3.58
N PRO A 215 -21.37 7.35 -4.03
CA PRO A 215 -22.33 6.26 -4.14
C PRO A 215 -22.72 5.74 -2.75
N GLN A 216 -24.02 5.67 -2.47
CA GLN A 216 -24.54 5.01 -1.28
C GLN A 216 -24.81 3.55 -1.60
N MET A 217 -23.90 2.68 -1.19
CA MET A 217 -24.04 1.23 -1.34
C MET A 217 -24.99 0.65 -0.29
N GLY A 218 -25.98 -0.12 -0.71
CA GLY A 218 -26.87 -0.89 0.18
C GLY A 218 -26.12 -1.92 1.03
N LEU A 219 -26.75 -2.37 2.11
CA LEU A 219 -26.15 -3.30 3.09
C LEU A 219 -25.74 -4.64 2.47
N GLY A 220 -26.57 -5.22 1.59
CA GLY A 220 -26.29 -6.50 0.94
C GLY A 220 -25.04 -6.48 0.06
N CYS A 221 -24.82 -5.39 -0.69
CA CYS A 221 -23.64 -5.24 -1.52
C CYS A 221 -22.35 -5.06 -0.70
N ARG A 222 -22.43 -4.30 0.40
CA ARG A 222 -21.31 -4.17 1.35
C ARG A 222 -20.94 -5.51 1.97
N PHE A 223 -21.94 -6.29 2.39
CA PHE A 223 -21.74 -7.61 2.95
C PHE A 223 -21.14 -8.58 1.92
N ARG A 224 -21.71 -8.65 0.71
CA ARG A 224 -21.18 -9.49 -0.38
C ARG A 224 -19.71 -9.17 -0.66
N ARG A 225 -19.35 -7.90 -0.77
CA ARG A 225 -17.97 -7.47 -1.05
C ARG A 225 -17.03 -7.78 0.12
N ALA A 226 -17.48 -7.59 1.36
CA ALA A 226 -16.72 -7.93 2.54
C ALA A 226 -16.47 -9.44 2.64
N VAL A 227 -17.49 -10.26 2.42
CA VAL A 227 -17.40 -11.73 2.42
C VAL A 227 -16.49 -12.22 1.31
N VAL A 228 -16.65 -11.74 0.07
CA VAL A 228 -15.76 -12.11 -1.05
C VAL A 228 -14.32 -11.76 -0.73
N THR A 229 -14.06 -10.56 -0.18
CA THR A 229 -12.70 -10.16 0.20
C THR A 229 -12.14 -11.05 1.31
N ALA A 230 -12.94 -11.39 2.32
CA ALA A 230 -12.53 -12.28 3.39
C ALA A 230 -12.20 -13.69 2.88
N ILE A 231 -13.04 -14.24 1.99
CA ILE A 231 -12.82 -15.55 1.37
C ILE A 231 -11.56 -15.55 0.51
N MET A 232 -11.36 -14.54 -0.35
CA MET A 232 -10.15 -14.44 -1.18
C MET A 232 -8.88 -14.34 -0.33
N ASN A 233 -8.91 -13.54 0.74
CA ASN A 233 -7.77 -13.44 1.66
C ASN A 233 -7.49 -14.77 2.39
N LEU A 234 -8.53 -15.50 2.77
CA LEU A 234 -8.41 -16.81 3.39
C LEU A 234 -7.76 -17.82 2.43
N PHE A 235 -8.22 -17.86 1.17
CA PHE A 235 -7.60 -18.69 0.16
C PHE A 235 -6.13 -18.32 -0.06
N LEU A 236 -5.80 -17.03 -0.21
CA LEU A 236 -4.42 -16.59 -0.38
C LEU A 236 -3.52 -17.02 0.78
N PHE A 237 -4.03 -16.96 2.02
CA PHE A 237 -3.31 -17.43 3.19
C PHE A 237 -3.03 -18.94 3.13
N PHE A 238 -4.02 -19.77 2.81
CA PHE A 238 -3.82 -21.21 2.69
C PHE A 238 -2.89 -21.59 1.54
N TRP A 239 -3.01 -20.93 0.37
CA TRP A 239 -2.07 -21.13 -0.74
C TRP A 239 -0.63 -20.77 -0.36
N SER A 240 -0.44 -19.72 0.45
CA SER A 240 0.89 -19.36 0.97
C SER A 240 1.47 -20.41 1.91
N LEU A 241 0.64 -21.00 2.79
CA LEU A 241 1.06 -22.06 3.70
C LEU A 241 1.45 -23.34 2.95
N ILE A 242 0.63 -23.74 1.98
CA ILE A 242 0.88 -24.95 1.17
C ILE A 242 2.18 -24.79 0.36
N THR A 243 2.38 -23.63 -0.28
CA THR A 243 3.59 -23.36 -1.06
C THR A 243 4.83 -23.30 -0.15
N LEU A 244 4.75 -22.64 1.00
CA LEU A 244 5.84 -22.61 1.99
C LEU A 244 6.19 -24.02 2.48
N TRP A 245 5.18 -24.84 2.79
CA TRP A 245 5.40 -26.21 3.25
C TRP A 245 6.00 -27.10 2.15
N GLY A 246 5.53 -26.96 0.91
CA GLY A 246 6.12 -27.63 -0.25
C GLY A 246 7.58 -27.25 -0.47
N ILE A 247 7.93 -25.97 -0.32
CA ILE A 247 9.33 -25.49 -0.41
C ILE A 247 10.18 -26.10 0.71
N LEU A 248 9.68 -26.11 1.95
CA LEU A 248 10.40 -26.70 3.08
C LEU A 248 10.67 -28.19 2.88
N LEU A 249 9.68 -28.94 2.40
CA LEU A 249 9.85 -30.36 2.06
C LEU A 249 10.83 -30.56 0.92
N TYR A 250 10.78 -29.71 -0.11
CA TYR A 250 11.72 -29.74 -1.23
C TYR A 250 13.16 -29.47 -0.76
N LEU A 251 13.39 -28.46 0.08
CA LEU A 251 14.70 -28.17 0.67
C LEU A 251 15.19 -29.31 1.56
N ARG A 252 14.31 -29.87 2.42
CA ARG A 252 14.60 -31.07 3.22
C ARG A 252 14.96 -32.28 2.36
N TYR A 253 14.29 -32.45 1.22
CA TYR A 253 14.58 -33.51 0.27
C TYR A 253 15.94 -33.27 -0.41
N ARG A 254 16.20 -32.05 -0.89
CA ARG A 254 17.47 -31.66 -1.51
C ARG A 254 18.64 -31.81 -0.54
N TRP A 255 18.51 -31.38 0.71
CA TRP A 255 19.54 -31.55 1.74
C TRP A 255 19.86 -33.02 1.99
N ARG A 256 18.84 -33.87 2.21
CA ARG A 256 19.06 -35.31 2.37
C ARG A 256 19.74 -35.94 1.15
N LYS A 257 19.35 -35.52 -0.06
CA LYS A 257 19.96 -36.02 -1.30
C LYS A 257 21.44 -35.64 -1.40
N MET A 258 21.81 -34.42 -1.00
CA MET A 258 23.22 -33.99 -0.97
C MET A 258 24.04 -34.80 0.03
N GLU A 259 23.49 -35.05 1.22
CA GLU A 259 24.15 -35.83 2.28
C GLU A 259 24.37 -37.30 1.85
N GLU A 260 23.39 -37.93 1.19
CA GLU A 260 23.55 -39.27 0.60
C GLU A 260 24.65 -39.30 -0.47
N GLU A 261 24.74 -38.28 -1.32
CA GLU A 261 25.77 -38.20 -2.37
C GLU A 261 27.17 -37.99 -1.80
N GLU A 262 27.31 -37.16 -0.77
CA GLU A 262 28.57 -36.96 -0.06
C GLU A 262 29.01 -38.22 0.69
N GLN A 263 28.09 -38.89 1.40
CA GLN A 263 28.38 -40.15 2.08
C GLN A 263 28.83 -41.23 1.09
N ALA A 264 28.14 -41.36 -0.06
CA ALA A 264 28.52 -42.30 -1.11
C ALA A 264 29.90 -41.99 -1.71
N MET A 265 30.25 -40.71 -1.85
CA MET A 265 31.58 -40.28 -2.28
C MET A 265 32.65 -40.67 -1.26
N TYR A 266 32.46 -40.35 0.03
CA TYR A 266 33.43 -40.70 1.07
C TYR A 266 33.58 -42.21 1.27
N GLU A 267 32.48 -42.97 1.21
CA GLU A 267 32.53 -44.43 1.24
C GLU A 267 33.33 -44.99 0.06
N MET A 268 33.15 -44.40 -1.14
CA MET A 268 33.90 -44.79 -2.33
C MET A 268 35.40 -44.51 -2.18
N VAL A 269 35.76 -43.32 -1.69
CA VAL A 269 37.14 -42.93 -1.40
C VAL A 269 37.79 -43.90 -0.40
N LYS A 270 37.10 -44.24 0.70
CA LYS A 270 37.61 -45.22 1.69
C LYS A 270 37.88 -46.59 1.06
N LYS A 271 36.99 -47.08 0.19
CA LYS A 271 37.17 -48.35 -0.52
C LYS A 271 38.35 -48.31 -1.48
N ILE A 272 38.56 -47.20 -2.19
CA ILE A 272 39.73 -46.99 -3.06
C ILE A 272 41.02 -47.04 -2.24
N ILE A 273 41.07 -46.27 -1.14
CA ILE A 273 42.23 -46.23 -0.24
C ILE A 273 42.57 -47.62 0.28
N ALA A 274 41.58 -48.41 0.71
CA ALA A 274 41.80 -49.77 1.19
C ALA A 274 42.44 -50.68 0.13
N VAL A 275 41.93 -50.68 -1.10
CA VAL A 275 42.49 -51.50 -2.20
C VAL A 275 43.93 -51.10 -2.52
N VAL A 276 44.20 -49.79 -2.62
CA VAL A 276 45.56 -49.30 -2.91
C VAL A 276 46.52 -49.61 -1.76
N GLN A 277 46.06 -49.47 -0.52
CA GLN A 277 46.86 -49.77 0.67
C GLN A 277 47.15 -51.27 0.81
N ASP A 278 46.18 -52.14 0.49
CA ASP A 278 46.35 -53.58 0.56
C ASP A 278 47.33 -54.08 -0.52
N HIS A 279 47.20 -53.59 -1.75
CA HIS A 279 48.19 -53.86 -2.82
C HIS A 279 49.60 -53.37 -2.44
N TYR A 280 49.71 -52.21 -1.77
CA TYR A 280 51.01 -51.75 -1.26
C TYR A 280 51.62 -52.72 -0.23
N LYS A 281 50.81 -53.25 0.69
CA LYS A 281 51.27 -54.26 1.68
C LYS A 281 51.67 -55.59 1.02
N GLU A 282 50.96 -55.99 -0.03
CA GLU A 282 51.29 -57.21 -0.80
C GLU A 282 52.61 -57.05 -1.55
N TRP A 283 52.85 -55.88 -2.15
CA TRP A 283 54.15 -55.51 -2.71
C TRP A 283 55.27 -55.52 -1.66
N GLU A 284 55.05 -54.93 -0.47
CA GLU A 284 56.04 -54.91 0.62
C GLU A 284 56.43 -56.32 1.10
N ARG A 285 55.48 -57.26 1.04
CA ARG A 285 55.70 -58.69 1.32
C ARG A 285 56.36 -59.46 0.18
N ASN A 286 56.78 -58.79 -0.89
CA ASN A 286 57.34 -59.36 -2.13
C ASN A 286 56.39 -60.32 -2.88
N LEU A 287 55.07 -60.22 -2.65
CA LEU A 287 54.07 -61.00 -3.41
C LEU A 287 53.81 -60.38 -4.79
N GLU A 288 53.96 -59.08 -4.91
CA GLU A 288 53.73 -58.34 -6.15
C GLU A 288 54.99 -57.69 -6.70
N ARG A 289 55.02 -57.51 -8.03
CA ARG A 289 56.21 -57.05 -8.76
C ARG A 289 56.42 -55.52 -8.70
N TYR A 290 55.34 -54.74 -8.58
CA TYR A 290 55.37 -53.28 -8.75
C TYR A 290 54.60 -52.55 -7.64
N PRO A 291 55.04 -51.34 -7.22
CA PRO A 291 54.42 -50.58 -6.14
C PRO A 291 53.25 -49.66 -6.57
N TYR A 292 52.62 -49.94 -7.72
CA TYR A 292 51.56 -49.09 -8.29
C TYR A 292 50.40 -49.92 -8.85
N VAL A 293 49.19 -49.35 -8.81
CA VAL A 293 47.95 -50.02 -9.22
C VAL A 293 47.24 -49.22 -10.32
N GLY A 294 46.77 -49.87 -11.39
CA GLY A 294 46.00 -49.19 -12.44
C GLY A 294 44.62 -48.73 -11.95
N ILE A 295 44.24 -47.48 -12.23
CA ILE A 295 42.94 -46.90 -11.81
C ILE A 295 41.75 -47.73 -12.33
N PHE A 296 41.86 -48.26 -13.55
CA PHE A 296 40.82 -49.10 -14.14
C PHE A 296 40.67 -50.44 -13.43
N HIS A 297 41.77 -51.03 -12.96
CA HIS A 297 41.73 -52.28 -12.21
C HIS A 297 41.02 -52.09 -10.86
N VAL A 298 41.36 -51.01 -10.14
CA VAL A 298 40.70 -50.68 -8.87
C VAL A 298 39.21 -50.43 -9.06
N ARG A 299 38.82 -49.70 -10.12
CA ARG A 299 37.40 -49.46 -10.44
C ARG A 299 36.66 -50.77 -10.68
N ASP A 300 37.25 -51.67 -11.43
CA ASP A 300 36.62 -52.91 -11.86
C ASP A 300 36.58 -53.95 -10.72
N SER A 301 37.50 -53.86 -9.76
CA SER A 301 37.42 -54.59 -8.49
C SER A 301 36.33 -54.06 -7.56
N LEU A 302 36.10 -52.74 -7.53
CA LEU A 302 35.18 -52.11 -6.58
C LEU A 302 33.74 -52.00 -7.09
N ILE A 303 33.54 -51.90 -8.40
CA ILE A 303 32.23 -51.62 -9.02
C ILE A 303 31.86 -52.76 -9.98
N PRO A 304 30.87 -53.60 -9.63
CA PRO A 304 30.34 -54.62 -10.52
C PRO A 304 29.82 -54.01 -11.84
N PRO A 305 29.84 -54.75 -12.96
CA PRO A 305 29.47 -54.22 -14.28
C PRO A 305 28.04 -53.66 -14.32
N GLN A 306 27.12 -54.21 -13.51
CA GLN A 306 25.72 -53.78 -13.45
C GLN A 306 25.52 -52.36 -12.87
N SER A 307 26.35 -51.95 -11.89
CA SER A 307 26.20 -50.66 -11.21
C SER A 307 27.09 -49.55 -11.78
N ARG A 308 27.94 -49.87 -12.78
CA ARG A 308 28.92 -48.95 -13.37
C ARG A 308 28.31 -47.65 -13.89
N LYS A 309 27.13 -47.69 -14.54
CA LYS A 309 26.45 -46.48 -15.04
C LYS A 309 25.93 -45.58 -13.92
N LYS A 310 25.40 -46.17 -12.84
CA LYS A 310 24.83 -45.44 -11.69
C LYS A 310 25.93 -44.78 -10.86
N MET A 311 27.02 -45.49 -10.62
CA MET A 311 28.13 -45.03 -9.76
C MET A 311 29.16 -44.17 -10.50
N LYS A 312 29.10 -44.06 -11.83
CA LYS A 312 30.07 -43.30 -12.63
C LYS A 312 30.30 -41.88 -12.09
N ARG A 313 29.23 -41.15 -11.76
CA ARG A 313 29.34 -39.78 -11.22
C ARG A 313 30.01 -39.72 -9.85
N VAL A 314 29.70 -40.69 -8.98
CA VAL A 314 30.32 -40.80 -7.65
C VAL A 314 31.80 -41.15 -7.77
N TRP A 315 32.13 -42.06 -8.69
CA TRP A 315 33.51 -42.45 -9.00
C TRP A 315 34.34 -41.27 -9.51
N GLU A 316 33.87 -40.56 -10.55
CA GLU A 316 34.60 -39.42 -11.11
C GLU A 316 34.84 -38.33 -10.07
N ARG A 317 33.83 -38.01 -9.25
CA ARG A 317 33.96 -37.05 -8.15
C ARG A 317 34.91 -37.53 -7.05
N ALA A 318 34.92 -38.82 -6.73
CA ALA A 318 35.83 -39.41 -5.75
C ALA A 318 37.29 -39.39 -6.24
N VAL A 319 37.54 -39.67 -7.51
CA VAL A 319 38.87 -39.60 -8.13
C VAL A 319 39.40 -38.16 -8.12
N ASP A 320 38.56 -37.19 -8.47
CA ASP A 320 38.90 -35.77 -8.43
C ASP A 320 39.20 -35.29 -7.00
N PHE A 321 38.39 -35.73 -6.02
CA PHE A 321 38.63 -35.47 -4.60
C PHE A 321 39.96 -36.08 -4.11
N LEU A 322 40.27 -37.32 -4.51
CA LEU A 322 41.55 -37.96 -4.17
C LEU A 322 42.74 -37.19 -4.75
N ALA A 323 42.68 -36.80 -6.03
CA ALA A 323 43.77 -36.08 -6.68
C ALA A 323 44.02 -34.68 -6.07
N SER A 324 42.97 -34.03 -5.54
CA SER A 324 43.04 -32.66 -5.02
C SER A 324 43.28 -32.58 -3.51
N ASN A 325 42.75 -33.53 -2.73
CA ASN A 325 42.69 -33.42 -1.28
C ASN A 325 43.47 -34.53 -0.53
N GLU A 326 43.78 -35.64 -1.18
CA GLU A 326 44.41 -36.79 -0.51
C GLU A 326 45.89 -36.90 -0.85
N SER A 327 46.76 -36.62 0.13
CA SER A 327 48.21 -36.62 -0.06
C SER A 327 48.86 -38.02 -0.04
N ARG A 328 48.14 -39.03 0.45
CA ARG A 328 48.63 -40.42 0.62
C ARG A 328 48.72 -41.21 -0.67
N ILE A 329 47.96 -40.80 -1.69
CA ILE A 329 47.87 -41.49 -2.97
C ILE A 329 48.25 -40.50 -4.06
N GLN A 330 49.27 -40.83 -4.84
CA GLN A 330 49.68 -40.04 -5.99
C GLN A 330 49.12 -40.65 -7.27
N THR A 331 48.53 -39.82 -8.12
CA THR A 331 48.10 -40.22 -9.47
C THR A 331 49.23 -39.94 -10.45
N GLU A 332 49.76 -40.97 -11.09
CA GLU A 332 50.86 -40.89 -12.06
C GLU A 332 50.42 -41.52 -13.39
N SER A 333 50.95 -41.06 -14.52
CA SER A 333 50.80 -41.73 -15.81
C SER A 333 52.02 -42.62 -16.06
N HIS A 334 51.81 -43.91 -16.22
CA HIS A 334 52.86 -44.89 -16.51
C HIS A 334 52.63 -45.56 -17.86
N ARG A 335 53.70 -45.73 -18.63
CA ARG A 335 53.64 -46.39 -19.94
C ARG A 335 53.81 -47.89 -19.77
N VAL A 336 52.72 -48.63 -19.90
CA VAL A 336 52.67 -50.08 -19.73
C VAL A 336 52.26 -50.70 -21.07
N ALA A 337 53.05 -51.65 -21.57
CA ALA A 337 52.84 -52.28 -22.87
C ALA A 337 52.72 -51.30 -24.08
N GLY A 338 53.29 -50.10 -23.95
CA GLY A 338 53.30 -49.09 -25.03
C GLY A 338 52.22 -48.02 -24.93
N GLU A 339 51.22 -48.20 -24.06
CA GLU A 339 50.12 -47.25 -23.78
C GLU A 339 50.33 -46.52 -22.45
N ASP A 340 49.93 -45.26 -22.39
CA ASP A 340 49.97 -44.46 -21.16
C ASP A 340 48.72 -44.77 -20.32
N MET A 341 48.93 -45.36 -19.15
CA MET A 341 47.87 -45.69 -18.19
C MET A 341 48.01 -44.86 -16.92
N LEU A 342 46.88 -44.37 -16.41
CA LEU A 342 46.84 -43.73 -15.09
C LEU A 342 46.90 -44.79 -13.99
N VAL A 343 47.86 -44.61 -13.08
CA VAL A 343 48.12 -45.49 -11.95
C VAL A 343 48.10 -44.70 -10.64
N TRP A 344 47.78 -45.40 -9.56
CA TRP A 344 47.88 -44.91 -8.20
C TRP A 344 49.06 -45.52 -7.49
N ARG A 345 49.80 -44.67 -6.77
CA ARG A 345 50.94 -45.04 -5.95
C ARG A 345 50.74 -44.56 -4.52
N TRP A 346 50.99 -45.43 -3.56
CA TRP A 346 51.00 -45.07 -2.14
C TRP A 346 52.30 -44.33 -1.80
N THR A 347 52.19 -43.15 -1.19
CA THR A 347 53.35 -42.28 -0.91
C THR A 347 53.84 -42.36 0.54
N GLN A 348 52.98 -42.77 1.48
CA GLN A 348 53.32 -42.79 2.90
C GLN A 348 53.93 -44.13 3.34
N PRO A 349 55.15 -44.16 3.89
CA PRO A 349 55.72 -45.36 4.46
C PRO A 349 54.92 -45.88 5.66
N SER A 350 54.79 -47.20 5.77
CA SER A 350 54.10 -47.92 6.84
C SER A 350 54.60 -47.56 8.24
N TYR A 351 55.90 -47.33 8.41
CA TYR A 351 56.54 -47.02 9.71
C TYR A 351 56.23 -45.63 10.28
N LEU A 352 55.69 -44.69 9.49
CA LEU A 352 55.30 -43.36 9.98
C LEU A 352 53.89 -43.34 10.60
N SER A 353 53.10 -44.40 10.42
CA SER A 353 51.74 -44.49 10.97
C SER A 353 51.69 -44.98 12.42
N ASP A 354 52.75 -45.62 12.93
CA ASP A 354 52.82 -46.17 14.29
C ASP A 354 53.26 -45.16 15.36
N SER A 355 53.66 -43.94 15.00
CA SER A 355 54.17 -42.93 15.93
C SER A 355 53.12 -42.00 16.56
N GLU A 356 51.82 -42.22 16.30
CA GLU A 356 50.72 -41.42 16.88
C GLU A 356 49.73 -42.29 17.70
N HIS A 357 50.23 -43.12 18.62
CA HIS A 357 49.42 -43.76 19.67
C HIS A 357 49.86 -43.30 21.06
#